data_AF-A0A5J4TXA4-F1
#
_entry.id   AF-A0A5J4TXA4-F1
#
_cell.length_a   1.000
_cell.length_b   1.000
_cell.length_c   1.000
_cell.angle_alpha   90.00
_cell.angle_beta   90.00
_cell.angle_gamma   90.00
#
_symmetry.space_group_name_H-M   'P 1'
#
loop_
_entity.id
_entity.type
_entity.pdbx_description
1 polymer ?
#
loop_
_entity_poly.entity_id
_entity_poly.type
_entity_poly.pdbx_seq_one_letter_code
_entity_poly.pdbx_strand_id
1 'polypeptide(L)'
;MHFVLLVAVSAVLCEDFASLLPARSEELGSAFKGNNTNILAPDVLSSQSELTSLKSTNDICQWNVGKSSSGDNSKQKVQNVLDLSSCDGFEIILVDSEHFESVTINKTDEYTVLIKGGAKDEEQNEIRTAWGVNTSTARIITLLQGNLTLSNIE
;
A
#
# COMPACT_ATOMS: atom_id res chain seq x y z
N MET A 1 -26.60 18.41 45.00
CA MET A 1 -25.14 18.21 44.93
C MET A 1 -24.70 18.57 43.52
N HIS A 2 -23.96 19.65 43.36
CA HIS A 2 -23.48 20.15 42.06
C HIS A 2 -22.04 19.66 41.85
N PHE A 3 -21.78 19.00 40.73
CA PHE A 3 -20.42 18.71 40.28
C PHE A 3 -20.12 19.59 39.07
N VAL A 4 -19.33 20.64 39.31
CA VAL A 4 -18.71 21.46 38.27
C VAL A 4 -17.38 20.81 37.94
N LEU A 5 -17.24 20.30 36.71
CA LEU A 5 -15.99 19.74 36.20
C LEU A 5 -15.40 20.76 35.22
N LEU A 6 -14.41 21.52 35.72
CA LEU A 6 -13.51 22.35 34.93
C LEU A 6 -12.36 21.46 34.44
N VAL A 7 -12.20 21.32 33.12
CA VAL A 7 -10.98 20.76 32.54
C VAL A 7 -10.36 21.79 31.61
N ALA A 8 -9.10 22.12 31.93
CA ALA A 8 -8.30 23.17 31.34
C ALA A 8 -7.80 22.79 29.92
N VAL A 9 -7.72 23.81 29.06
CA VAL A 9 -7.10 23.78 27.74
C VAL A 9 -5.63 24.13 27.90
N SER A 10 -4.74 23.30 27.35
CA SER A 10 -3.32 23.62 27.20
C SER A 10 -2.95 23.56 25.72
N ALA A 11 -2.73 24.71 25.11
CA ALA A 11 -2.12 24.84 23.79
C ALA A 11 -0.59 24.78 23.94
N VAL A 12 0.07 24.00 23.09
CA VAL A 12 1.52 24.06 22.90
C VAL A 12 1.78 24.51 21.46
N LEU A 13 2.31 25.73 21.35
CA LEU A 13 2.92 26.34 20.17
C LEU A 13 4.43 26.23 20.32
N CYS A 14 5.14 25.78 19.28
CA CYS A 14 6.54 26.10 18.92
C CYS A 14 6.99 25.07 17.86
N GLU A 15 7.79 25.37 16.86
CA GLU A 15 8.27 26.61 16.26
C GLU A 15 8.94 26.20 14.93
N ASP A 16 8.96 27.11 13.97
CA ASP A 16 9.58 26.96 12.66
C ASP A 16 11.04 26.50 12.70
N PHE A 17 11.40 25.51 11.89
CA PHE A 17 12.76 25.34 11.40
C PHE A 17 12.77 25.45 9.87
N ALA A 18 12.87 26.69 9.40
CA ALA A 18 13.36 27.02 8.07
C ALA A 18 14.85 27.37 8.17
N SER A 19 15.71 26.61 7.48
CA SER A 19 17.08 26.97 7.07
C SER A 19 17.66 25.77 6.31
N LEU A 20 18.42 25.84 5.21
CA LEU A 20 18.95 26.92 4.38
C LEU A 20 19.52 26.17 3.15
N LEU A 21 19.21 26.59 1.92
CA LEU A 21 19.98 26.19 0.73
C LEU A 21 21.39 26.81 0.79
N PRO A 22 22.41 26.15 0.22
CA PRO A 22 23.15 26.85 -0.82
C PRO A 22 23.58 25.98 -2.02
N ALA A 23 23.30 26.55 -3.20
CA ALA A 23 24.15 26.70 -4.41
C ALA A 23 24.87 25.49 -5.05
N ARG A 24 24.37 25.13 -6.24
CA ARG A 24 25.02 25.18 -7.58
C ARG A 24 26.53 24.84 -7.68
N SER A 25 26.83 23.79 -8.45
CA SER A 25 28.05 23.65 -9.28
C SER A 25 27.76 22.59 -10.35
N GLU A 26 27.48 23.01 -11.58
CA GLU A 26 28.35 22.98 -12.77
C GLU A 26 28.41 21.65 -13.53
N GLU A 27 28.14 21.79 -14.83
CA GLU A 27 28.19 20.81 -15.90
C GLU A 27 29.50 20.04 -15.97
N LEU A 28 29.40 18.76 -16.35
CA LEU A 28 30.45 18.10 -17.12
C LEU A 28 29.80 17.19 -18.15
N GLY A 29 29.60 17.74 -19.34
CA GLY A 29 29.37 16.93 -20.53
C GLY A 29 30.63 16.15 -20.88
N SER A 30 30.47 14.90 -21.30
CA SER A 30 31.40 14.31 -22.26
C SER A 30 30.72 13.24 -23.09
N ALA A 31 30.84 13.46 -24.39
CA ALA A 31 30.28 12.73 -25.50
C ALA A 31 30.66 11.23 -25.52
N PHE A 32 29.66 10.36 -25.73
CA PHE A 32 29.91 9.04 -26.28
C PHE A 32 30.20 9.17 -27.78
N LYS A 33 31.49 9.22 -28.12
CA LYS A 33 32.00 9.02 -29.48
C LYS A 33 32.31 7.54 -29.65
N GLY A 34 31.59 6.89 -30.56
CA GLY A 34 31.70 5.46 -30.80
C GLY A 34 32.95 5.05 -31.58
N ASN A 35 33.26 3.76 -31.51
CA ASN A 35 33.87 2.99 -32.58
C ASN A 35 33.86 1.49 -32.25
N ASN A 36 33.50 0.75 -33.28
CA ASN A 36 33.16 -0.66 -33.27
C ASN A 36 34.42 -1.44 -33.63
N THR A 37 34.78 -2.44 -32.83
CA THR A 37 35.71 -3.49 -33.27
C THR A 37 35.38 -4.80 -32.56
N ASN A 38 34.99 -5.79 -33.36
CA ASN A 38 34.79 -7.18 -32.99
C ASN A 38 36.11 -7.81 -32.51
N ILE A 39 36.09 -8.48 -31.35
CA ILE A 39 37.01 -9.58 -31.04
C ILE A 39 36.16 -10.74 -30.52
N LEU A 40 36.16 -11.83 -31.28
CA LEU A 40 35.60 -13.13 -30.94
C LEU A 40 36.67 -13.95 -30.21
N ALA A 41 36.38 -14.36 -28.98
CA ALA A 41 36.78 -15.67 -28.44
C ALA A 41 35.90 -16.03 -27.23
N PRO A 42 35.59 -17.31 -27.03
CA PRO A 42 34.46 -17.77 -26.24
C PRO A 42 34.84 -18.05 -24.78
N ASP A 43 33.79 -18.19 -23.98
CA ASP A 43 33.69 -18.99 -22.76
C ASP A 43 33.55 -18.22 -21.43
N VAL A 44 32.57 -18.70 -20.67
CA VAL A 44 32.29 -18.46 -19.25
C VAL A 44 31.95 -17.03 -18.81
N LEU A 45 30.65 -16.69 -18.91
CA LEU A 45 29.85 -16.21 -17.78
C LEU A 45 28.43 -16.00 -18.30
N SER A 46 27.65 -17.10 -18.32
CA SER A 46 26.19 -16.98 -18.24
C SER A 46 25.87 -16.44 -16.85
N SER A 47 26.09 -15.14 -16.69
CA SER A 47 25.32 -14.38 -15.74
C SER A 47 23.88 -14.56 -16.22
N GLN A 48 23.17 -15.47 -15.57
CA GLN A 48 21.76 -15.26 -15.32
C GLN A 48 21.73 -13.93 -14.58
N SER A 49 21.76 -12.84 -15.35
CA SER A 49 21.20 -11.59 -14.92
C SER A 49 19.79 -12.01 -14.56
N GLU A 50 19.57 -12.22 -13.26
CA GLU A 50 18.29 -11.92 -12.66
C GLU A 50 17.92 -10.55 -13.21
N LEU A 51 17.26 -10.56 -14.37
CA LEU A 51 16.22 -9.64 -14.69
C LEU A 51 15.19 -9.92 -13.59
N THR A 52 15.50 -9.44 -12.38
CA THR A 52 14.51 -8.91 -11.47
C THR A 52 13.62 -8.12 -12.40
N SER A 53 12.46 -8.74 -12.67
CA SER A 53 11.45 -8.20 -13.56
C SER A 53 11.43 -6.71 -13.28
N LEU A 54 11.86 -5.91 -14.26
CA LEU A 54 11.81 -4.46 -14.15
C LEU A 54 10.33 -4.16 -14.11
N LYS A 55 9.81 -4.21 -12.87
CA LYS A 55 8.41 -4.04 -12.50
C LYS A 55 8.01 -2.73 -13.14
N SER A 56 7.17 -2.82 -14.16
CA SER A 56 6.83 -1.64 -14.94
C SER A 56 6.19 -0.64 -13.99
N THR A 57 6.48 0.63 -14.23
CA THR A 57 5.87 1.77 -13.55
C THR A 57 4.36 1.56 -13.41
N ASN A 58 3.84 1.62 -12.17
CA ASN A 58 2.42 1.49 -11.76
C ASN A 58 1.85 0.09 -11.55
N ASP A 59 2.61 -0.83 -10.96
CA ASP A 59 2.07 -2.13 -10.60
C ASP A 59 1.23 -2.03 -9.31
N ILE A 60 -0.09 -1.95 -9.49
CA ILE A 60 -1.08 -2.13 -8.43
C ILE A 60 -0.83 -3.50 -7.78
N CYS A 61 -0.67 -3.51 -6.45
CA CYS A 61 -0.48 -4.74 -5.71
C CYS A 61 -1.81 -5.39 -5.40
N GLN A 62 -1.99 -6.63 -5.88
CA GLN A 62 -3.14 -7.45 -5.54
C GLN A 62 -2.84 -8.34 -4.32
N TRP A 63 -3.72 -8.31 -3.33
CA TRP A 63 -3.57 -9.09 -2.08
C TRP A 63 -4.87 -9.78 -1.70
N ASN A 64 -4.77 -11.06 -1.33
CA ASN A 64 -5.86 -11.80 -0.72
C ASN A 64 -5.82 -11.62 0.81
N VAL A 65 -6.96 -11.29 1.41
CA VAL A 65 -7.11 -11.14 2.85
C VAL A 65 -8.15 -12.11 3.37
N GLY A 66 -7.74 -12.98 4.30
CA GLY A 66 -8.64 -13.94 4.94
C GLY A 66 -8.00 -14.68 6.12
N LYS A 67 -8.83 -15.34 6.93
CA LYS A 67 -8.48 -16.06 8.17
C LYS A 67 -7.42 -17.12 7.92
N SER A 68 -7.57 -17.86 6.81
CA SER A 68 -6.71 -18.98 6.42
C SER A 68 -5.64 -18.59 5.39
N SER A 69 -5.17 -17.33 5.41
CA SER A 69 -4.23 -16.81 4.41
C SER A 69 -2.99 -17.70 4.24
N SER A 70 -2.88 -18.36 3.09
CA SER A 70 -1.72 -19.14 2.67
C SER A 70 -1.27 -18.72 1.27
N GLY A 71 0.02 -18.45 1.09
CA GLY A 71 0.61 -18.00 -0.17
C GLY A 71 1.26 -16.62 -0.06
N ASP A 72 2.12 -16.31 -1.03
CA ASP A 72 3.01 -15.14 -0.98
C ASP A 72 2.25 -13.80 -0.99
N ASN A 73 1.11 -13.74 -1.69
CA ASN A 73 0.24 -12.57 -1.79
C ASN A 73 -0.99 -12.66 -0.88
N SER A 74 -0.82 -13.21 0.33
CA SER A 74 -1.90 -13.36 1.31
C SER A 74 -1.57 -12.72 2.65
N LYS A 75 -2.57 -12.13 3.30
CA LYS A 75 -2.51 -11.58 4.66
C LYS A 75 -3.79 -11.93 5.41
N GLN A 76 -3.76 -11.84 6.74
CA GLN A 76 -4.96 -11.99 7.56
C GLN A 76 -5.71 -10.67 7.80
N LYS A 77 -5.05 -9.54 7.52
CA LYS A 77 -5.55 -8.20 7.82
C LYS A 77 -5.33 -7.27 6.64
N VAL A 78 -6.30 -6.41 6.38
CA VAL A 78 -6.25 -5.33 5.40
C VAL A 78 -5.19 -4.32 5.81
N GLN A 79 -5.09 -3.96 7.09
CA GLN A 79 -4.08 -2.98 7.55
C GLN A 79 -2.65 -3.44 7.22
N ASN A 80 -2.36 -4.74 7.38
CA ASN A 80 -1.04 -5.30 7.05
C ASN A 80 -0.69 -5.17 5.55
N VAL A 81 -1.69 -5.12 4.66
CA VAL A 81 -1.50 -4.85 3.24
C VAL A 81 -1.24 -3.36 3.01
N LEU A 82 -2.04 -2.50 3.65
CA LEU A 82 -1.91 -1.05 3.53
C LEU A 82 -0.60 -0.51 4.09
N ASP A 83 0.01 -1.20 5.07
CA ASP A 83 1.29 -0.81 5.66
C ASP A 83 2.49 -1.11 4.74
N LEU A 84 2.29 -1.80 3.62
CA LEU A 84 3.33 -2.03 2.61
C LEU A 84 3.67 -0.73 1.87
N SER A 85 4.96 -0.50 1.65
CA SER A 85 5.49 0.70 0.96
C SER A 85 5.87 0.45 -0.50
N SER A 86 5.83 -0.79 -0.99
CA SER A 86 6.35 -1.21 -2.30
C SER A 86 5.31 -1.20 -3.43
N CYS A 87 4.16 -0.59 -3.21
CA CYS A 87 2.98 -0.68 -4.06
C CYS A 87 2.49 0.72 -4.44
N ASP A 88 2.31 0.97 -5.73
CA ASP A 88 1.76 2.25 -6.27
C ASP A 88 0.23 2.31 -6.17
N GLY A 89 -0.39 1.18 -5.83
CA GLY A 89 -1.83 1.06 -5.56
C GLY A 89 -2.13 -0.29 -4.93
N PHE A 90 -3.35 -0.43 -4.41
CA PHE A 90 -3.78 -1.62 -3.67
C PHE A 90 -5.09 -2.15 -4.22
N GLU A 91 -5.11 -3.42 -4.60
CA GLU A 91 -6.31 -4.20 -4.83
C GLU A 91 -6.38 -5.30 -3.77
N ILE A 92 -7.31 -5.15 -2.82
CA ILE A 92 -7.44 -6.02 -1.67
C ILE A 92 -8.72 -6.84 -1.82
N ILE A 93 -8.59 -8.16 -1.80
CA ILE A 93 -9.70 -9.11 -1.96
C ILE A 93 -9.96 -9.79 -0.63
N LEU A 94 -11.14 -9.54 -0.04
CA LEU A 94 -11.58 -10.23 1.16
C LEU A 94 -12.15 -11.60 0.76
N VAL A 95 -11.39 -12.68 1.01
CA VAL A 95 -11.73 -14.01 0.47
C VAL A 95 -12.75 -14.78 1.33
N ASP A 96 -12.95 -14.37 2.58
CA ASP A 96 -13.95 -14.95 3.47
C ASP A 96 -15.30 -14.22 3.35
N SER A 97 -16.39 -14.94 3.65
CA SER A 97 -17.74 -14.37 3.73
C SER A 97 -17.91 -13.35 4.86
N GLU A 98 -17.08 -13.42 5.89
CA GLU A 98 -17.06 -12.50 7.02
C GLU A 98 -15.63 -12.03 7.31
N HIS A 99 -15.44 -10.72 7.34
CA HIS A 99 -14.20 -10.08 7.74
C HIS A 99 -14.43 -9.15 8.93
N PHE A 100 -13.59 -9.26 9.96
CA PHE A 100 -13.70 -8.45 11.18
C PHE A 100 -12.43 -7.66 11.41
N GLU A 101 -12.46 -6.36 11.12
CA GLU A 101 -11.31 -5.48 11.26
C GLU A 101 -11.73 -4.01 11.26
N SER A 102 -11.06 -3.20 12.08
CA SER A 102 -11.07 -1.73 11.96
C SER A 102 -9.80 -1.30 11.23
N VAL A 103 -9.95 -0.56 10.12
CA VAL A 103 -8.81 -0.13 9.28
C VAL A 103 -8.71 1.38 9.20
N THR A 104 -7.48 1.88 9.06
CA THR A 104 -7.20 3.29 8.80
C THR A 104 -6.58 3.45 7.43
N ILE A 105 -7.25 4.16 6.54
CA ILE A 105 -6.72 4.53 5.22
C ILE A 105 -6.03 5.89 5.35
N ASN A 106 -4.72 5.87 5.17
CA ASN A 106 -3.87 7.05 5.20
C ASN A 106 -2.86 6.95 4.05
N LYS A 107 -3.35 7.15 2.83
CA LYS A 107 -2.54 7.14 1.60
C LYS A 107 -2.71 8.47 0.89
N THR A 108 -1.70 8.92 0.15
CA THR A 108 -1.86 10.12 -0.68
C THR A 108 -2.83 9.82 -1.83
N ASP A 109 -3.40 10.88 -2.42
CA ASP A 109 -4.40 10.72 -3.51
C ASP A 109 -3.83 10.10 -4.79
N GLU A 110 -2.50 9.98 -4.88
CA GLU A 110 -1.77 9.28 -5.95
C GLU A 110 -1.94 7.76 -5.88
N TYR A 111 -2.25 7.21 -4.69
CA TYR A 111 -2.51 5.77 -4.52
C TYR A 111 -3.99 5.47 -4.62
N THR A 112 -4.35 4.50 -5.47
CA THR A 112 -5.71 3.94 -5.50
C THR A 112 -5.81 2.77 -4.52
N VAL A 113 -6.77 2.82 -3.60
CA VAL A 113 -7.12 1.70 -2.71
C VAL A 113 -8.48 1.13 -3.11
N LEU A 114 -8.50 -0.08 -3.65
CA LEU A 114 -9.70 -0.87 -3.89
C LEU A 114 -9.77 -1.99 -2.86
N ILE A 115 -10.87 -2.09 -2.13
CA ILE A 115 -11.17 -3.23 -1.27
C ILE A 115 -12.46 -3.85 -1.77
N LYS A 116 -12.42 -5.14 -2.13
CA LYS A 116 -13.56 -5.87 -2.66
C LYS A 116 -13.82 -7.18 -1.94
N GLY A 117 -15.08 -7.54 -1.79
CA GLY A 117 -15.48 -8.87 -1.37
C GLY A 117 -15.24 -9.87 -2.50
N GLY A 118 -14.57 -10.98 -2.17
CA GLY A 118 -14.28 -12.11 -3.06
C GLY A 118 -14.80 -13.44 -2.53
N ALA A 119 -15.68 -13.40 -1.54
CA ALA A 119 -16.30 -14.58 -0.95
C ALA A 119 -17.15 -15.32 -1.98
N LYS A 120 -17.19 -16.64 -1.84
CA LYS A 120 -18.02 -17.53 -2.66
C LYS A 120 -18.85 -18.46 -1.78
N ASP A 121 -20.05 -18.79 -2.25
CA ASP A 121 -20.86 -19.84 -1.65
C ASP A 121 -20.36 -21.25 -2.01
N GLU A 122 -21.06 -22.28 -1.53
CA GLU A 122 -20.73 -23.69 -1.82
C GLU A 122 -20.82 -24.03 -3.33
N GLU A 123 -21.64 -23.28 -4.08
CA GLU A 123 -21.84 -23.44 -5.51
C GLU A 123 -20.84 -22.60 -6.35
N GLN A 124 -19.87 -21.94 -5.71
CA GLN A 124 -18.87 -21.05 -6.32
C GLN A 124 -19.43 -19.74 -6.90
N ASN A 125 -20.65 -19.35 -6.53
CA ASN A 125 -21.19 -18.05 -6.88
C ASN A 125 -20.56 -16.97 -5.99
N GLU A 126 -20.30 -15.80 -6.59
CA GLU A 126 -19.84 -14.64 -5.81
C GLU A 126 -20.94 -14.17 -4.87
N ILE A 127 -20.58 -14.02 -3.60
CA ILE A 127 -21.43 -13.44 -2.57
C ILE A 127 -20.77 -12.18 -2.01
N ARG A 128 -21.55 -11.33 -1.35
CA ARG A 128 -21.00 -10.18 -0.63
C ARG A 128 -20.22 -10.65 0.58
N THR A 129 -19.08 -10.00 0.83
CA THR A 129 -18.38 -10.16 2.11
C THR A 129 -19.01 -9.21 3.13
N ALA A 130 -19.48 -9.75 4.26
CA ALA A 130 -19.90 -8.95 5.40
C ALA A 130 -18.67 -8.43 6.14
N TRP A 131 -18.53 -7.11 6.25
CA TRP A 131 -17.42 -6.50 6.98
C TRP A 131 -17.90 -5.88 8.28
N GLY A 132 -17.43 -6.41 9.41
CA GLY A 132 -17.73 -5.90 10.73
C GLY A 132 -16.51 -5.56 11.57
N VAL A 133 -16.79 -5.23 12.84
CA VAL A 133 -15.80 -5.08 13.91
C VAL A 133 -16.23 -5.94 15.09
N ASN A 134 -15.29 -6.65 15.71
CA ASN A 134 -15.54 -7.51 16.87
C ASN A 134 -15.12 -6.85 18.20
N THR A 135 -14.79 -5.57 18.17
CA THR A 135 -14.31 -4.76 19.30
C THR A 135 -15.33 -3.68 19.67
N SER A 136 -15.07 -2.94 20.75
CA SER A 136 -15.82 -1.72 21.08
C SER A 136 -15.56 -0.54 20.13
N THR A 137 -14.77 -0.74 19.08
CA THR A 137 -14.46 0.31 18.10
C THR A 137 -15.70 0.63 17.29
N ALA A 138 -16.07 1.90 17.19
CA ALA A 138 -17.31 2.31 16.52
C ALA A 138 -17.22 2.33 14.98
N ARG A 139 -16.05 2.07 14.39
CA ARG A 139 -15.79 2.29 12.96
C ARG A 139 -15.10 1.08 12.34
N ILE A 140 -15.61 0.63 11.21
CA ILE A 140 -14.97 -0.39 10.35
C ILE A 140 -13.83 0.26 9.56
N ILE A 141 -14.07 1.43 8.97
CA ILE A 141 -13.10 2.15 8.15
C ILE A 141 -12.97 3.59 8.64
N THR A 142 -11.74 4.04 8.84
CA THR A 142 -11.39 5.46 9.03
C THR A 142 -10.57 5.93 7.84
N LEU A 143 -11.13 6.78 6.99
CA LEU A 143 -10.41 7.42 5.88
C LEU A 143 -9.85 8.76 6.36
N LEU A 144 -8.52 8.84 6.54
CA LEU A 144 -7.84 10.09 6.89
C LEU A 144 -7.49 10.91 5.64
N GLN A 145 -6.99 10.24 4.60
CA GLN A 145 -6.69 10.81 3.28
C GLN A 145 -6.59 9.70 2.22
N GLY A 146 -6.71 10.07 0.94
CA GLY A 146 -6.59 9.18 -0.20
C GLY A 146 -7.94 8.81 -0.84
N ASN A 147 -7.86 7.96 -1.87
CA ASN A 147 -9.01 7.47 -2.62
C ASN A 147 -9.32 6.01 -2.25
N LEU A 148 -10.51 5.77 -1.69
CA LEU A 148 -11.01 4.44 -1.34
C LEU A 148 -12.20 4.05 -2.21
N THR A 149 -12.11 2.89 -2.85
CA THR A 149 -13.24 2.23 -3.52
C THR A 149 -13.60 0.95 -2.77
N LEU A 150 -14.89 0.77 -2.49
CA LEU A 150 -15.45 -0.46 -1.94
C LEU A 150 -16.33 -1.13 -2.98
N SER A 151 -16.25 -2.45 -3.10
CA SER A 151 -17.09 -3.22 -4.02
C SER A 151 -17.45 -4.58 -3.43
N ASN A 152 -18.67 -5.06 -3.69
CA ASN A 152 -19.14 -6.37 -3.24
C ASN A 152 -18.99 -6.62 -1.71
N ILE A 153 -19.24 -5.59 -0.90
CA ILE A 153 -19.18 -5.62 0.57
C ILE A 153 -20.55 -5.21 1.13
N GLU A 154 -20.91 -5.81 2.26
CA GLU A 154 -22.07 -5.44 3.10
C GLU A 154 -21.63 -4.92 4.47
#